data_AF-A0A355WQ02-F1
#
_entry.id   AF-A0A355WQ02-F1
#
_cell.length_a   1.000
_cell.length_b   1.000
_cell.length_c   1.000
_cell.angle_alpha   90.00
_cell.angle_beta   90.00
_cell.angle_gamma   90.00
#
_symmetry.space_group_name_H-M   'P 1'
#
loop_
_entity.id
_entity.type
_entity.pdbx_description
1 polymer ?
#
loop_
_entity_poly.entity_id
_entity_poly.type
_entity_poly.pdbx_seq_one_letter_code
_entity_poly.pdbx_strand_id
1 'polypeptide(L)'
;MLVIKDLGTLTGEVLLFGGPYSNFQATMTLMDWADRADIPPDSRICTGDLVAYCADAVAVLNIVRARGGPVVAGNCEIQLAQTAVDCGCGFAADSACSVLAKDWYAYANRVV
;
A
#
# COMPACT_ATOMS: atom_id res chain seq x y z
N MET A 1 10.21 -16.09 -6.94
CA MET A 1 9.74 -17.15 -6.02
C MET A 1 8.39 -16.71 -5.50
N LEU A 2 7.32 -17.47 -5.74
CA LEU A 2 5.99 -17.15 -5.22
C LEU A 2 5.99 -17.45 -3.71
N VAL A 3 5.85 -16.44 -2.87
CA VAL A 3 5.74 -16.64 -1.42
C VAL A 3 4.25 -16.76 -1.10
N ILE A 4 3.79 -17.97 -0.80
CA ILE A 4 2.44 -18.20 -0.29
C ILE A 4 2.51 -18.13 1.23
N LYS A 5 1.79 -17.18 1.83
CA LYS A 5 1.61 -17.08 3.28
C LYS A 5 0.19 -17.56 3.62
N ASP A 6 0.09 -18.63 4.38
CA ASP A 6 -1.17 -19.05 5.00
C ASP A 6 -1.47 -18.13 6.19
N LEU A 7 -2.66 -17.50 6.19
CA LEU A 7 -3.13 -16.65 7.28
C LEU A 7 -3.99 -17.43 8.30
N GLY A 8 -4.19 -18.73 8.07
CA GLY A 8 -5.06 -19.58 8.87
C GLY A 8 -6.54 -19.23 8.69
N THR A 9 -7.36 -19.68 9.64
CA THR A 9 -8.78 -19.32 9.70
C THR A 9 -8.95 -17.99 10.42
N LEU A 10 -9.40 -16.97 9.70
CA LEU A 10 -9.83 -15.71 10.29
C LEU A 10 -11.26 -15.85 10.82
N THR A 11 -11.51 -15.29 11.99
CA THR A 11 -12.84 -15.28 12.63
C THR A 11 -13.23 -13.85 12.98
N GLY A 12 -14.53 -13.54 12.92
CA GLY A 12 -15.03 -12.17 13.10
C GLY A 12 -14.91 -11.32 11.83
N GLU A 13 -14.88 -10.00 12.01
CA GLU A 13 -14.77 -9.04 10.92
C GLU A 13 -13.34 -9.00 10.35
N VAL A 14 -13.25 -8.88 9.02
CA VAL A 14 -11.99 -8.77 8.28
C VAL A 14 -12.02 -7.49 7.48
N LEU A 15 -10.98 -6.67 7.64
CA LEU A 15 -10.79 -5.47 6.83
C LEU A 15 -9.90 -5.80 5.64
N LEU A 16 -10.47 -5.75 4.44
CA LEU A 16 -9.71 -5.78 3.18
C LEU A 16 -9.58 -4.37 2.64
N PHE A 17 -8.35 -3.92 2.41
CA PHE A 17 -8.07 -2.58 1.89
C PHE A 17 -6.87 -2.61 0.94
N GLY A 18 -6.65 -1.58 0.15
CA GLY A 18 -5.59 -1.55 -0.85
C GLY A 18 -5.48 -0.18 -1.50
N GLY A 19 -4.39 0.03 -2.23
CA GLY A 19 -4.11 1.32 -2.83
C GLY A 19 -4.08 2.48 -1.82
N PRO A 20 -3.39 2.39 -0.66
CA PRO A 20 -3.13 3.58 0.15
C PRO A 20 -2.43 4.69 -0.64
N TYR A 21 -1.59 4.34 -1.63
CA TYR A 21 -1.06 5.29 -2.61
C TYR A 21 -0.50 6.57 -1.97
N SER A 22 0.37 6.41 -0.97
CA SER A 22 0.96 7.47 -0.11
C SER A 22 -0.02 8.49 0.48
N ASN A 23 -1.32 8.18 0.53
CA ASN A 23 -2.35 9.01 1.14
C ASN A 23 -2.42 8.71 2.65
N PHE A 24 -1.56 9.39 3.40
CA PHE A 24 -1.45 9.19 4.84
C PHE A 24 -2.76 9.50 5.58
N GLN A 25 -3.48 10.55 5.18
CA GLN A 25 -4.71 10.99 5.84
C GLN A 25 -5.82 9.93 5.69
N ALA A 26 -6.00 9.39 4.49
CA ALA A 26 -6.98 8.32 4.25
C ALA A 26 -6.58 7.03 5.00
N THR A 27 -5.30 6.67 4.95
CA THR A 27 -4.78 5.48 5.63
C THR A 27 -4.97 5.59 7.14
N MET A 28 -4.60 6.73 7.74
CA MET A 28 -4.77 6.98 9.16
C MET A 28 -6.25 6.92 9.57
N THR A 29 -7.13 7.55 8.80
CA THR A 29 -8.58 7.53 9.07
C THR A 29 -9.14 6.11 9.04
N LEU A 30 -8.69 5.29 8.09
CA LEU A 30 -9.07 3.87 8.00
C LEU A 30 -8.59 3.08 9.22
N MET A 31 -7.34 3.27 9.63
CA MET A 31 -6.78 2.59 10.80
C MET A 31 -7.51 2.99 12.08
N ASP A 32 -7.84 4.29 12.23
CA ASP A 32 -8.60 4.77 13.39
C ASP A 32 -10.03 4.21 13.40
N TRP A 33 -10.64 4.04 12.23
CA TRP A 33 -11.94 3.37 12.12
C TRP A 33 -11.83 1.88 12.49
N ALA A 34 -10.81 1.17 12.01
CA ALA A 34 -10.59 -0.24 12.30
C ALA A 34 -10.33 -0.50 13.79
N ASP A 35 -9.60 0.42 14.45
CA ASP A 35 -9.40 0.37 15.90
C ASP A 35 -10.72 0.56 16.65
N ARG A 36 -11.59 1.49 16.23
CA ARG A 36 -12.92 1.69 16.85
C ARG A 36 -13.90 0.55 16.58
N ALA A 37 -13.69 -0.21 15.50
CA ALA A 37 -14.48 -1.38 15.16
C ALA A 37 -13.94 -2.68 15.80
N ASP A 38 -12.91 -2.58 16.65
CA ASP A 38 -12.25 -3.72 17.30
C ASP A 38 -11.74 -4.80 16.32
N ILE A 39 -11.40 -4.42 15.08
CA ILE A 39 -10.84 -5.34 14.08
C ILE A 39 -9.35 -5.49 14.38
N PRO A 40 -8.81 -6.65 14.80
CA PRO A 40 -7.40 -6.77 15.17
C PRO A 40 -6.48 -6.65 13.93
N PRO A 41 -5.22 -6.18 14.08
CA PRO A 41 -4.29 -6.04 12.95
C PRO A 41 -4.13 -7.30 12.09
N ASP A 42 -4.13 -8.49 12.67
CA ASP A 42 -4.00 -9.75 11.91
C ASP A 42 -5.22 -10.04 11.00
N SER A 43 -6.37 -9.40 11.25
CA SER A 43 -7.57 -9.44 10.40
C SER A 43 -7.68 -8.24 9.46
N ARG A 44 -6.65 -7.40 9.37
CA ARG A 44 -6.56 -6.30 8.40
C ARG A 44 -5.59 -6.73 7.31
N ILE A 45 -6.07 -6.86 6.08
CA ILE A 45 -5.26 -7.35 4.95
C ILE A 45 -5.18 -6.25 3.90
N CYS A 46 -3.97 -5.81 3.61
CA CYS A 46 -3.71 -4.86 2.55
C CYS A 46 -3.40 -5.60 1.24
N THR A 47 -4.04 -5.20 0.14
CA THR A 47 -3.79 -5.75 -1.20
C THR A 47 -2.62 -5.06 -1.91
N GLY A 48 -1.82 -4.27 -1.20
CA GLY A 48 -0.63 -3.61 -1.71
C GLY A 48 -0.87 -2.20 -2.21
N ASP A 49 0.09 -1.72 -2.99
CA ASP A 49 0.13 -0.38 -3.56
C ASP A 49 0.09 0.71 -2.48
N LEU A 50 0.99 0.56 -1.50
CA LEU A 50 1.11 1.47 -0.37
C LEU A 50 1.58 2.87 -0.80
N VAL A 51 2.27 2.95 -1.93
CA VAL A 51 2.99 4.13 -2.42
C VAL A 51 2.71 4.36 -3.91
N ALA A 52 3.38 5.36 -4.52
CA ALA A 52 3.35 5.72 -5.95
C ALA A 52 2.40 6.85 -6.40
N TYR A 53 1.46 7.28 -5.56
CA TYR A 53 0.72 8.55 -5.70
C TYR A 53 0.82 9.33 -4.38
N CYS A 54 0.43 10.61 -4.34
CA CYS A 54 0.49 11.46 -3.12
C CYS A 54 1.88 11.57 -2.47
N ALA A 55 1.99 12.29 -1.33
CA ALA A 55 3.30 12.78 -0.83
C ALA A 55 3.91 12.00 0.35
N ASP A 56 3.12 11.26 1.15
CA ASP A 56 3.56 10.79 2.46
C ASP A 56 3.87 9.28 2.51
N ALA A 57 4.68 8.81 1.55
CA ALA A 57 4.96 7.38 1.35
C ALA A 57 5.49 6.70 2.61
N VAL A 58 6.49 7.32 3.27
CA VAL A 58 7.09 6.82 4.50
C VAL A 58 6.08 6.76 5.65
N ALA A 59 5.20 7.75 5.77
CA ALA A 59 4.19 7.77 6.83
C ALA A 59 3.16 6.65 6.62
N VAL A 60 2.73 6.41 5.37
CA VAL A 60 1.87 5.27 5.03
C VAL A 60 2.54 3.93 5.34
N LEU A 61 3.80 3.75 4.97
CA LEU A 61 4.53 2.51 5.30
C LEU A 61 4.61 2.29 6.81
N ASN A 62 4.92 3.33 7.58
CA ASN A 62 5.05 3.23 9.02
C ASN A 62 3.72 2.88 9.68
N ILE A 63 2.61 3.53 9.29
CA ILE A 63 1.31 3.25 9.89
C ILE A 63 0.77 1.88 9.48
N VAL A 64 0.96 1.44 8.23
CA VAL A 64 0.54 0.11 7.78
C VAL A 64 1.36 -0.98 8.47
N ARG A 65 2.67 -0.80 8.64
CA ARG A 65 3.50 -1.73 9.43
C ARG A 65 3.06 -1.82 10.89
N ALA A 66 2.65 -0.70 11.47
CA ALA A 66 2.25 -0.65 12.87
C ALA A 66 0.82 -1.17 13.11
N ARG A 67 -0.11 -0.96 12.17
CA ARG A 67 -1.56 -1.09 12.42
C ARG A 67 -2.33 -1.84 11.33
N GLY A 68 -1.73 -2.15 10.19
CA GLY A 68 -2.43 -2.58 8.97
C GLY A 68 -2.39 -4.07 8.64
N GLY A 69 -1.57 -4.87 9.34
CA GLY A 69 -1.54 -6.34 9.18
C GLY A 69 -0.78 -6.85 7.94
N PRO A 70 -1.09 -8.08 7.47
CA PRO A 70 -0.48 -8.66 6.27
C PRO A 70 -0.69 -7.81 5.01
N VAL A 71 0.34 -7.69 4.19
CA VAL A 71 0.30 -6.97 2.91
C VAL A 71 0.67 -7.91 1.77
N VAL A 72 -0.16 -7.95 0.73
CA VAL A 72 0.21 -8.52 -0.57
C VAL A 72 1.00 -7.47 -1.34
N ALA A 73 2.16 -7.81 -1.86
CA ALA A 73 2.96 -6.86 -2.63
C ALA A 73 2.23 -6.49 -3.94
N GLY A 74 1.88 -5.22 -4.10
CA GLY A 74 1.38 -4.65 -5.34
C GLY A 74 2.51 -4.40 -6.34
N ASN A 75 2.19 -3.85 -7.51
CA ASN A 75 3.21 -3.52 -8.51
C ASN A 75 4.21 -2.51 -7.94
N CYS A 76 3.76 -1.55 -7.12
CA CYS A 76 4.64 -0.54 -6.54
C CYS A 76 5.68 -1.17 -5.60
N GLU A 77 5.28 -2.08 -4.70
CA GLU A 77 6.21 -2.76 -3.80
C GLU A 77 7.20 -3.65 -4.57
N ILE A 78 6.72 -4.35 -5.60
CA ILE A 78 7.57 -5.21 -6.44
C ILE A 78 8.62 -4.38 -7.19
N GLN A 79 8.21 -3.27 -7.80
CA GLN A 79 9.10 -2.40 -8.55
C GLN A 79 10.13 -1.71 -7.65
N LEU A 80 9.72 -1.25 -6.46
CA LEU A 80 10.63 -0.65 -5.47
C LEU A 80 11.67 -1.66 -4.97
N ALA A 81 11.25 -2.90 -4.67
CA ALA A 81 12.16 -3.97 -4.28
C ALA A 81 13.20 -4.31 -5.37
N GLN A 82 12.91 -3.97 -6.63
CA GLN A 82 13.80 -4.15 -7.77
C GLN A 82 14.55 -2.87 -8.17
N THR A 83 14.33 -1.76 -7.46
CA THR A 83 14.85 -0.43 -7.80
C THR A 83 14.53 -0.04 -9.26
N ALA A 84 13.34 -0.44 -9.73
CA ALA A 84 12.90 -0.13 -11.07
C ALA A 84 12.58 1.36 -11.22
N VAL A 85 12.57 1.85 -12.46
CA VAL A 85 12.43 3.28 -12.78
C VAL A 85 10.97 3.76 -12.82
N ASP A 86 10.00 2.84 -12.89
CA ASP A 86 8.58 3.16 -12.98
C ASP A 86 7.74 2.28 -12.04
N CYS A 87 6.48 2.67 -11.81
CA CYS A 87 5.54 1.90 -10.99
C CYS A 87 4.93 0.71 -11.74
N GLY A 88 4.94 0.67 -13.07
CA GLY A 88 4.35 -0.42 -13.86
C GLY A 88 2.83 -0.44 -13.85
N CYS A 89 2.22 0.70 -13.53
CA CYS A 89 0.78 0.84 -13.35
C CYS A 89 -0.04 0.64 -14.65
N GLY A 90 0.60 0.52 -15.82
CA GLY A 90 -0.07 0.20 -17.08
C GLY A 90 -0.93 1.32 -17.67
N PHE A 91 -0.77 2.57 -17.20
CA PHE A 91 -1.52 3.70 -17.74
C PHE A 91 -1.18 3.96 -19.21
N ALA A 92 -2.17 4.44 -19.96
CA ALA A 92 -1.98 4.90 -21.33
C ALA A 92 -0.85 5.95 -21.38
N ALA A 93 0.04 5.81 -22.36
CA ALA A 93 1.15 6.73 -22.57
C ALA A 93 0.64 8.18 -22.65
N ASP A 94 1.38 9.09 -22.03
CA ASP A 94 1.12 10.53 -21.98
C ASP A 94 -0.21 10.96 -21.34
N SER A 95 -0.97 10.02 -20.77
CA SER A 95 -2.10 10.36 -19.90
C SER A 95 -1.62 11.11 -18.65
N ALA A 96 -2.49 11.94 -18.08
CA ALA A 96 -2.22 12.63 -16.83
C ALA A 96 -1.78 11.65 -15.72
N CYS A 97 -2.43 10.49 -15.63
CA CYS A 97 -2.04 9.45 -14.67
C CYS A 97 -0.63 8.90 -14.96
N SER A 98 -0.28 8.62 -16.21
CA SER A 98 1.06 8.13 -16.58
C SER A 98 2.16 9.13 -16.24
N VAL A 99 1.93 10.42 -16.49
CA VAL A 99 2.90 11.48 -16.18
C VAL A 99 3.07 11.63 -14.67
N LEU A 100 1.96 11.79 -13.95
CA LEU A 100 2.00 12.04 -12.51
C LEU A 100 2.52 10.84 -11.71
N ALA A 101 2.15 9.62 -12.09
CA ALA A 101 2.63 8.41 -11.43
C ALA A 101 4.16 8.27 -11.50
N LYS A 102 4.79 8.68 -12.61
CA LYS A 102 6.25 8.65 -12.74
C LYS A 102 6.93 9.54 -11.71
N ASP A 103 6.45 10.77 -11.55
CA ASP A 103 7.06 11.74 -10.64
C ASP A 103 6.89 11.34 -9.17
N TRP A 104 5.68 10.92 -8.78
CA TRP A 104 5.41 10.44 -7.41
C TRP A 104 6.14 9.14 -7.10
N TYR A 105 6.17 8.19 -8.03
CA TYR A 105 6.92 6.96 -7.86
C TYR A 105 8.43 7.22 -7.74
N ALA A 106 8.99 8.09 -8.57
CA ALA A 106 10.40 8.46 -8.49
C ALA A 106 10.75 9.12 -7.15
N TYR A 107 9.82 9.91 -6.58
CA TYR A 107 9.97 10.42 -5.22
C TYR A 107 9.93 9.30 -4.18
N ALA A 108 8.92 8.43 -4.23
CA ALA A 108 8.79 7.30 -3.30
C ALA A 108 10.05 6.42 -3.31
N ASN A 109 10.60 6.10 -4.48
CA ASN A 109 11.82 5.29 -4.64
C ASN A 109 13.08 5.94 -4.04
N ARG A 110 13.08 7.26 -3.76
CA ARG A 110 14.20 7.92 -3.08
C ARG A 110 14.08 7.92 -1.56
N VAL A 111 12.87 7.77 -1.03
CA VAL A 111 12.58 8.02 0.40
C VAL A 111 12.16 6.76 1.16
N VAL A 112 11.80 5.69 0.45
CA VAL A 112 11.42 4.37 0.97
C VAL A 112 12.61 3.44 0.96
#